data_AF-A0A2G4HBB8-F1
#
_entry.id   AF-A0A2G4HBB8-F1
#
_cell.length_a   1.000
_cell.length_b   1.000
_cell.length_c   1.000
_cell.angle_alpha   90.00
_cell.angle_beta   90.00
_cell.angle_gamma   90.00
#
_symmetry.space_group_name_H-M   'P 1'
#
loop_
_entity.id
_entity.type
_entity.pdbx_description
1 polymer ?
#
loop_
_entity_poly.entity_id
_entity_poly.type
_entity_poly.pdbx_seq_one_letter_code
_entity_poly.pdbx_strand_id
1 'polypeptide(L)'
;MTQVALTDFGRQHGLTAESTYEEFAAQIPITNYDKLYPWIERSIRGEANVLWPGVTRWFAKSSGTTAAKSKFIPVSRESLEENHFKAGRDLLAFYSEQVPDSQLYDGLSLRLGGSSKINELNEHSYYGDLSAIM
;
A
#
# COMPACT_ATOMS: atom_id res chain seq x y z
N MET A 1 -14.06 -2.16 -12.77
CA MET A 1 -13.42 -2.76 -11.58
C MET A 1 -12.29 -3.72 -11.98
N THR A 2 -11.43 -3.35 -12.95
CA THR A 2 -10.58 -4.32 -13.66
C THR A 2 -9.50 -4.96 -12.80
N GLN A 3 -8.83 -4.19 -11.94
CA GLN A 3 -7.73 -4.72 -11.13
C GLN A 3 -8.22 -5.67 -10.02
N VAL A 4 -9.30 -5.33 -9.30
CA VAL A 4 -9.84 -6.17 -8.23
C VAL A 4 -10.40 -7.50 -8.78
N ALA A 5 -10.94 -7.52 -10.00
CA ALA A 5 -11.43 -8.74 -10.64
C ALA A 5 -10.30 -9.75 -10.96
N LEU A 6 -9.06 -9.29 -11.04
CA LEU A 6 -7.90 -10.16 -11.24
C LEU A 6 -7.46 -10.85 -9.95
N THR A 7 -8.00 -10.44 -8.79
CA THR A 7 -7.58 -10.95 -7.49
C THR A 7 -8.50 -12.06 -6.97
N ASP A 8 -7.93 -12.95 -6.16
CA ASP A 8 -8.69 -14.00 -5.48
C ASP A 8 -9.76 -13.39 -4.56
N PHE A 9 -9.45 -12.27 -3.90
CA PHE A 9 -10.42 -11.55 -3.07
C PHE A 9 -11.61 -11.07 -3.91
N GLY A 10 -11.37 -10.46 -5.07
CA GLY A 10 -12.44 -10.00 -5.95
C GLY A 10 -13.28 -11.15 -6.50
N ARG A 11 -12.62 -12.22 -6.98
CA ARG A 11 -13.31 -13.42 -7.49
C ARG A 11 -14.16 -14.09 -6.43
N GLN A 12 -13.68 -14.20 -5.19
CA GLN A 12 -14.44 -14.80 -4.09
C GLN A 12 -15.71 -14.00 -3.75
N HIS A 13 -15.72 -12.70 -4.02
CA HIS A 13 -16.91 -11.85 -3.81
C HIS A 13 -17.76 -11.68 -5.08
N GLY A 14 -17.41 -12.33 -6.19
CA GLY A 14 -18.18 -12.25 -7.43
C GLY A 14 -17.92 -10.99 -8.28
N LEU A 15 -16.82 -10.28 -8.02
CA LEU A 15 -16.45 -9.10 -8.80
C LEU A 15 -15.85 -9.50 -10.15
N THR A 16 -16.30 -8.81 -11.19
CA THR A 16 -15.79 -8.93 -12.55
C THR A 16 -15.21 -7.60 -13.02
N ALA A 17 -14.54 -7.60 -14.19
CA ALA A 17 -14.01 -6.36 -14.74
C ALA A 17 -15.11 -5.33 -15.02
N GLU A 18 -16.31 -5.82 -15.36
CA GLU A 18 -17.51 -5.05 -15.71
C GLU A 18 -18.35 -4.65 -14.49
N SER A 19 -18.00 -5.13 -13.29
CA SER A 19 -18.75 -4.78 -12.08
C SER A 19 -18.78 -3.26 -11.87
N THR A 20 -19.98 -2.79 -11.58
CA THR A 20 -20.33 -1.41 -11.24
C THR A 20 -19.94 -1.08 -9.80
N TYR A 21 -20.02 0.21 -9.45
CA TYR A 21 -19.77 0.65 -8.07
C TYR A 21 -20.84 0.10 -7.12
N GLU A 22 -22.10 0.07 -7.54
CA GLU A 22 -23.24 -0.41 -6.77
C GLU A 22 -23.10 -1.90 -6.45
N GLU A 23 -22.70 -2.70 -7.43
CA GLU A 23 -22.41 -4.13 -7.24
C GLU A 23 -21.23 -4.33 -6.29
N PHE A 24 -20.16 -3.53 -6.43
CA PHE A 24 -19.04 -3.58 -5.49
C PHE A 24 -19.47 -3.28 -4.06
N ALA A 25 -20.24 -2.20 -3.85
CA ALA A 25 -20.72 -1.82 -2.53
C ALA A 25 -21.68 -2.86 -1.92
N ALA A 26 -22.44 -3.57 -2.75
CA ALA A 26 -23.33 -4.64 -2.31
C ALA A 26 -22.59 -5.96 -2.00
N GLN A 27 -21.55 -6.29 -2.78
CA GLN A 27 -20.80 -7.56 -2.67
C GLN A 27 -19.70 -7.52 -1.61
N ILE A 28 -19.05 -6.36 -1.40
CA ILE A 28 -17.93 -6.24 -0.47
C ILE A 28 -18.42 -5.78 0.90
N PRO A 29 -18.37 -6.65 1.93
CA PRO A 29 -18.79 -6.27 3.27
C PRO A 29 -17.79 -5.29 3.90
N ILE A 30 -18.31 -4.36 4.69
CA ILE A 30 -17.47 -3.56 5.58
C ILE A 30 -16.74 -4.51 6.53
N THR A 31 -15.41 -4.47 6.49
CA THR A 31 -14.55 -5.41 7.20
C THR A 31 -13.61 -4.69 8.15
N ASN A 32 -13.06 -5.41 9.12
CA ASN A 32 -12.00 -4.94 10.00
C ASN A 32 -10.68 -5.66 9.68
N TYR A 33 -9.59 -5.23 10.31
CA TYR A 33 -8.28 -5.82 10.06
C TYR A 33 -8.24 -7.32 10.36
N ASP A 34 -8.84 -7.76 11.46
CA ASP A 34 -8.78 -9.17 11.88
C ASP A 34 -9.46 -10.11 10.88
N LYS A 35 -10.58 -9.67 10.30
CA LYS A 35 -11.29 -10.38 9.24
C LYS A 35 -10.54 -10.35 7.90
N LEU A 36 -9.80 -9.27 7.61
CA LEU A 36 -9.00 -9.16 6.39
C LEU A 36 -7.63 -9.84 6.51
N TYR A 37 -7.13 -10.05 7.73
CA TYR A 37 -5.79 -10.57 8.01
C TYR A 37 -5.46 -11.89 7.29
N PRO A 38 -6.37 -12.88 7.16
CA PRO A 38 -6.06 -14.09 6.39
C PRO A 38 -5.62 -13.80 4.94
N TRP A 39 -6.20 -12.78 4.31
CA TRP A 39 -5.80 -12.35 2.95
C TRP A 39 -4.46 -11.62 2.94
N ILE A 40 -4.20 -10.82 3.97
CA ILE A 40 -2.93 -10.12 4.14
C ILE A 40 -1.81 -11.14 4.39
N GLU A 41 -2.04 -12.15 5.23
CA GLU A 41 -1.08 -13.21 5.51
C GLU A 41 -0.72 -14.01 4.24
N ARG A 42 -1.71 -14.37 3.42
CA ARG A 42 -1.46 -14.99 2.10
C ARG A 42 -0.56 -14.11 1.22
N SER A 43 -0.83 -12.80 1.19
CA SER A 43 0.00 -11.83 0.46
C SER A 43 1.43 -11.77 1.01
N ILE A 44 1.60 -11.77 2.34
CA ILE A 44 2.90 -11.78 3.02
C ILE A 44 3.69 -13.03 2.64
N ARG A 45 3.03 -14.20 2.58
CA ARG A 45 3.62 -15.48 2.16
C ARG A 45 4.03 -15.50 0.69
N GLY A 46 3.74 -14.44 -0.07
CA GLY A 46 4.17 -14.27 -1.45
C GLY A 46 3.18 -14.79 -2.49
N GLU A 47 1.96 -15.13 -2.07
CA GLU A 47 0.91 -15.49 -3.03
C GLU A 47 0.58 -14.29 -3.94
N ALA A 48 0.51 -14.54 -5.24
CA ALA A 48 0.18 -13.53 -6.23
C ALA A 48 -1.33 -13.32 -6.33
N ASN A 49 -1.74 -12.11 -6.72
CA ASN A 49 -3.13 -11.76 -7.03
C ASN A 49 -4.10 -11.99 -5.86
N VAL A 50 -3.67 -11.77 -4.62
CA VAL A 50 -4.54 -12.03 -3.45
C VAL A 50 -5.49 -10.85 -3.20
N LEU A 51 -4.93 -9.70 -2.79
CA LEU A 51 -5.66 -8.44 -2.56
C LEU A 51 -5.40 -7.40 -3.65
N TRP A 52 -4.27 -7.52 -4.35
CA TRP A 52 -3.86 -6.65 -5.45
C TRP A 52 -3.23 -7.51 -6.55
N PRO A 53 -3.36 -7.14 -7.84
CA PRO A 53 -2.68 -7.86 -8.92
C PRO A 53 -1.16 -7.96 -8.71
N GLY A 54 -0.59 -9.11 -9.03
CA GLY A 54 0.83 -9.41 -8.83
C GLY A 54 1.18 -9.80 -7.39
N VAL A 55 2.47 -9.76 -7.06
CA VAL A 55 2.99 -10.13 -5.73
C VAL A 55 3.27 -8.86 -4.92
N THR A 56 2.65 -8.73 -3.74
CA THR A 56 2.95 -7.63 -2.82
C THR A 56 4.12 -8.00 -1.93
N ARG A 57 5.24 -7.27 -2.05
CA ARG A 57 6.46 -7.52 -1.28
C ARG A 57 6.60 -6.64 -0.05
N TRP A 58 6.02 -5.44 -0.07
CA TRP A 58 6.19 -4.44 0.97
C TRP A 58 4.92 -4.29 1.81
N PHE A 59 5.11 -4.21 3.13
CA PHE A 59 4.02 -4.02 4.07
C PHE A 59 4.35 -2.89 5.05
N ALA A 60 3.54 -1.84 5.07
CA ALA A 60 3.66 -0.81 6.09
C ALA A 60 3.19 -1.38 7.43
N LYS A 61 4.02 -1.26 8.45
CA LYS A 61 3.71 -1.65 9.82
C LYS A 61 3.06 -0.48 10.53
N SER A 62 1.79 -0.62 10.90
CA SER A 62 1.17 0.36 11.82
C SER A 62 1.18 -0.18 13.25
N SER A 63 1.37 0.73 14.19
CA SER A 63 1.44 0.47 15.65
C SER A 63 0.09 0.13 16.29
N GLY A 64 -0.93 -0.26 15.49
CA GLY A 64 -2.33 -0.41 15.92
C GLY A 64 -2.51 -1.03 17.31
N THR A 65 -3.09 -0.27 18.22
CA THR A 65 -3.13 -0.47 19.69
C THR A 65 -4.21 -1.43 20.20
N THR A 66 -4.83 -2.23 19.34
CA THR A 66 -5.84 -3.21 19.76
C THR A 66 -5.29 -4.61 19.58
N ALA A 67 -4.95 -5.26 20.71
CA ALA A 67 -4.46 -6.65 20.86
C ALA A 67 -2.94 -6.92 20.73
N ALA A 68 -2.07 -5.92 20.88
CA ALA A 68 -0.60 -6.05 20.94
C ALA A 68 0.10 -6.64 19.69
N LYS A 69 -0.64 -6.99 18.63
CA LYS A 69 -0.09 -7.40 17.34
C LYS A 69 -0.04 -6.21 16.38
N SER A 70 1.12 -6.00 15.77
CA SER A 70 1.28 -4.99 14.74
C SER A 70 0.43 -5.32 13.51
N LYS A 71 -0.14 -4.30 12.88
CA LYS A 71 -0.92 -4.46 11.64
C LYS A 71 -0.01 -4.24 10.44
N PHE A 72 -0.10 -5.13 9.46
CA PHE A 72 0.64 -5.08 8.21
C PHE A 72 -0.30 -4.61 7.10
N ILE A 73 -0.02 -3.47 6.51
CA ILE A 73 -0.81 -2.90 5.42
C ILE A 73 -0.06 -3.18 4.11
N PRO A 74 -0.63 -3.94 3.16
CA PRO A 74 0.02 -4.19 1.87
C PRO A 74 0.29 -2.88 1.13
N VAL A 75 1.51 -2.72 0.62
CA VAL A 75 1.93 -1.55 -0.18
C VAL A 75 2.32 -2.05 -1.57
N SER A 76 1.45 -1.80 -2.54
CA SER A 76 1.72 -2.11 -3.95
C SER A 76 2.72 -1.12 -4.54
N ARG A 77 3.36 -1.53 -5.65
CA ARG A 77 4.27 -0.64 -6.37
C ARG A 77 3.53 0.57 -6.93
N GLU A 78 2.32 0.37 -7.43
CA GLU A 78 1.44 1.41 -7.95
C GLU A 78 1.09 2.42 -6.85
N SER A 79 0.85 1.96 -5.61
CA SER A 79 0.63 2.87 -4.47
C SER A 79 1.87 3.72 -4.15
N LEU A 80 3.08 3.19 -4.34
CA LEU A 80 4.30 3.99 -4.16
C LEU A 80 4.46 5.02 -5.29
N GLU A 81 4.32 4.59 -6.54
CA GLU A 81 4.59 5.46 -7.69
C GLU A 81 3.49 6.50 -7.95
N GLU A 82 2.23 6.09 -7.94
CA GLU A 82 1.08 6.92 -8.34
C GLU A 82 0.45 7.70 -7.18
N ASN A 83 0.83 7.40 -5.94
CA ASN A 83 0.37 8.14 -4.77
C ASN A 83 1.55 8.76 -4.02
N HIS A 84 2.38 7.97 -3.33
CA HIS A 84 3.41 8.54 -2.45
C HIS A 84 4.44 9.42 -3.16
N PHE A 85 5.07 8.91 -4.23
CA PHE A 85 6.06 9.67 -4.99
C PHE A 85 5.41 10.74 -5.85
N LYS A 86 4.23 10.47 -6.41
CA LYS A 86 3.48 11.47 -7.17
C LYS A 86 3.13 12.67 -6.30
N ALA A 87 2.59 12.48 -5.11
CA ALA A 87 2.23 13.56 -4.19
C ALA A 87 3.45 14.41 -3.81
N GLY A 88 4.61 13.77 -3.56
CA GLY A 88 5.86 14.51 -3.30
C GLY A 88 6.31 15.36 -4.50
N ARG A 89 6.23 14.83 -5.72
CA ARG A 89 6.54 15.57 -6.95
C ARG A 89 5.58 16.74 -7.18
N ASP A 90 4.28 16.50 -7.02
CA ASP A 90 3.24 17.53 -7.17
C ASP A 90 3.46 18.65 -6.15
N LEU A 91 3.74 18.32 -4.88
CA LEU A 91 4.05 19.29 -3.83
C LEU A 91 5.24 20.17 -4.19
N LEU A 92 6.34 19.56 -4.64
CA LEU A 92 7.53 20.32 -5.03
C LEU A 92 7.24 21.23 -6.23
N ALA A 93 6.49 20.75 -7.22
CA ALA A 93 6.11 21.55 -8.38
C ALA A 93 5.28 22.78 -7.98
N PHE A 94 4.24 22.59 -7.15
CA PHE A 94 3.44 23.70 -6.64
C PHE A 94 4.27 24.67 -5.79
N TYR A 95 5.15 24.15 -4.94
CA TYR A 95 6.02 25.00 -4.12
C TYR A 95 6.94 25.88 -4.98
N SER A 96 7.58 25.30 -6.00
CA SER A 96 8.45 26.05 -6.91
C SER A 96 7.71 27.12 -7.71
N GLU A 97 6.46 26.87 -8.08
CA GLU A 97 5.62 27.88 -8.75
C GLU A 97 5.27 29.04 -7.80
N GLN A 98 4.94 28.74 -6.55
CA GLN A 98 4.53 29.75 -5.57
C GLN A 98 5.71 30.53 -4.97
N VAL A 99 6.92 29.96 -4.99
CA VAL A 99 8.13 30.55 -4.41
C VAL A 99 9.28 30.53 -5.43
N PRO A 100 9.25 31.42 -6.45
CA PRO A 100 10.20 31.39 -7.57
C PRO A 100 11.65 31.66 -7.16
N ASP A 101 11.87 32.42 -6.09
CA ASP A 101 13.22 32.72 -5.56
C ASP A 101 13.70 31.69 -4.52
N SER A 102 13.03 30.53 -4.45
CA SER A 102 13.40 29.47 -3.51
C SER A 102 14.78 28.87 -3.82
N GLN A 103 15.60 28.74 -2.78
CA GLN A 103 16.90 28.05 -2.83
C GLN A 103 16.81 26.57 -2.46
N LEU A 104 15.60 25.97 -2.49
CA LEU A 104 15.38 24.58 -2.07
C LEU A 104 16.29 23.58 -2.79
N TYR A 105 16.62 23.84 -4.06
CA TYR A 105 17.49 22.97 -4.88
C TYR A 105 18.99 23.32 -4.78
N ASP A 106 19.34 24.45 -4.17
CA ASP A 106 20.73 24.92 -4.07
C ASP A 106 21.42 24.43 -2.78
N GLY A 107 20.65 23.85 -1.85
CA GLY A 107 21.12 23.36 -0.55
C GLY A 107 21.26 21.84 -0.48
N LEU A 108 21.80 21.37 0.66
CA LEU A 108 21.80 19.94 1.00
C LEU A 108 20.43 19.54 1.56
N SER A 109 19.93 18.39 1.12
CA SER A 109 18.70 17.78 1.65
C SER A 109 19.03 16.64 2.60
N LEU A 110 18.54 16.71 3.84
CA LEU A 110 18.58 15.60 4.79
C LEU A 110 17.23 14.86 4.77
N ARG A 111 17.28 13.55 4.57
CA ARG A 111 16.12 12.67 4.68
C ARG A 111 16.30 11.70 5.84
N LEU A 112 15.33 11.68 6.75
CA LEU A 112 15.27 10.73 7.85
C LEU A 112 14.21 9.68 7.54
N GLY A 113 14.64 8.52 7.05
CA GLY A 113 13.78 7.37 6.79
C GLY A 113 13.47 6.60 8.08
N GLY A 114 12.39 5.83 8.05
CA GLY A 114 12.09 4.88 9.11
C GLY A 114 12.90 3.59 8.99
N SER A 115 12.51 2.57 9.75
CA SER A 115 13.17 1.26 9.76
C SER A 115 12.37 0.19 9.00
N SER A 116 13.07 -0.78 8.42
CA SER A 116 12.48 -1.95 7.75
C SER A 116 13.11 -3.26 8.23
N LYS A 117 12.36 -4.35 8.11
CA LYS A 117 12.75 -5.72 8.43
C LYS A 117 12.26 -6.69 7.37
N ILE A 118 12.95 -7.82 7.22
CA ILE A 118 12.48 -8.96 6.42
C ILE A 118 11.34 -9.64 7.18
N ASN A 119 10.33 -10.12 6.46
CA ASN A 119 9.21 -10.83 7.04
C ASN A 119 9.63 -12.27 7.43
N GLU A 120 9.21 -12.72 8.61
CA GLU A 120 9.50 -14.07 9.10
C GLU A 120 8.82 -15.16 8.26
N LEU A 121 7.70 -14.83 7.61
CA LEU A 121 6.92 -15.78 6.81
C LEU A 121 7.42 -15.91 5.37
N ASN A 122 8.27 -15.00 4.89
CA ASN A 122 8.77 -14.96 3.52
C ASN A 122 9.99 -14.02 3.41
N GLU A 123 11.14 -14.57 3.02
CA GLU A 123 12.40 -13.83 2.88
C GLU A 123 12.40 -12.77 1.77
N HIS A 124 11.46 -12.84 0.82
CA HIS A 124 11.24 -11.86 -0.24
C HIS A 124 10.14 -10.84 0.10
N SER A 125 9.61 -10.89 1.32
CA SER A 125 8.66 -9.93 1.87
C SER A 125 9.35 -9.07 2.94
N TYR A 126 8.97 -7.80 3.00
CA TYR A 126 9.54 -6.81 3.90
C TYR A 126 8.42 -6.03 4.58
N TYR A 127 8.66 -5.64 5.82
CA TYR A 127 7.77 -4.74 6.54
C TYR A 127 8.54 -3.65 7.28
N GLY A 128 7.91 -2.50 7.49
CA GLY A 128 8.57 -1.39 8.16
C GLY A 128 7.70 -0.16 8.27
N ASP A 129 8.28 0.93 8.76
CA ASP A 129 7.66 2.24 8.65
C ASP A 129 7.44 2.56 7.17
N LEU A 130 6.34 3.21 6.81
CA LEU A 130 6.09 3.57 5.42
C LEU A 130 7.23 4.43 4.84
N SER A 131 7.82 5.30 5.66
CA SER A 131 8.98 6.11 5.32
C SER A 131 10.28 5.32 5.09
N ALA A 132 10.34 4.04 5.47
CA ALA A 132 11.46 3.15 5.17
C ALA A 132 11.37 2.54 3.76
N ILE A 133 10.18 2.60 3.14
CA ILE A 133 9.86 1.99 1.85
C ILE A 133 9.90 3.04 0.71
N MET A 134 9.72 4.31 1.08
CA MET A 134 9.82 5.46 0.18
C MET A 134 11.26 5.95 0.03
#